data_AF-A0A078L5H2-F1
#
_entry.id   AF-A0A078L5H2-F1
#
_cell.length_a   1.000
_cell.length_b   1.000
_cell.length_c   1.000
_cell.angle_alpha   90.00
_cell.angle_beta   90.00
_cell.angle_gamma   90.00
#
_symmetry.space_group_name_H-M   'P 1'
#
loop_
_entity.id
_entity.type
_entity.pdbx_description
1 polymer ?
#
loop_
_entity_poly.entity_id
_entity_poly.type
_entity_poly.pdbx_seq_one_letter_code
_entity_poly.pdbx_strand_id
1 'polypeptide(L)'
;MILIELVLMNAMYPNRVVNTVLISLMVVFLILFIVLIRNQTAISDKEFLKSMIPHHAGAILMCQNAPLQDLEIKKLCDSIISSQQSEIDWMKNKLTALENNKKG
;
A
#
# COMPACT_ATOMS: atom_id res chain seq x y z
N MET A 1 16.72 -4.76 -9.03
CA MET A 1 17.57 -4.55 -10.23
C MET A 1 19.05 -4.66 -9.88
N ILE A 2 19.57 -3.83 -8.96
CA ILE A 2 21.00 -3.82 -8.57
C ILE A 2 21.55 -5.19 -8.10
N LEU A 3 20.78 -5.97 -7.32
CA LEU A 3 21.18 -7.34 -6.92
C LEU A 3 21.41 -8.27 -8.13
N ILE A 4 20.59 -8.13 -9.17
CA ILE A 4 20.67 -8.95 -10.39
C ILE A 4 21.90 -8.52 -11.20
N GLU A 5 22.14 -7.22 -11.32
CA GLU A 5 23.29 -6.64 -12.04
C GLU A 5 24.63 -7.07 -11.40
N LEU A 6 24.74 -7.04 -10.07
CA LEU A 6 25.95 -7.45 -9.36
C LEU A 6 26.25 -8.96 -9.48
N VAL A 7 25.23 -9.79 -9.68
CA VAL A 7 25.38 -11.24 -9.88
C VAL A 7 25.74 -11.57 -11.34
N LEU A 8 25.03 -10.96 -12.31
CA LEU A 8 25.19 -11.28 -13.74
C LEU A 8 26.34 -10.52 -14.41
N MET A 9 26.66 -9.30 -13.97
CA MET A 9 27.73 -8.46 -14.51
C MET A 9 28.92 -8.35 -13.55
N ASN A 10 29.24 -9.44 -12.82
CA ASN A 10 30.28 -9.41 -11.77
C ASN A 10 31.65 -8.92 -12.29
N ALA A 11 31.95 -9.17 -13.58
CA ALA A 11 33.22 -8.81 -14.21
C ALA A 11 33.41 -7.28 -14.37
N MET A 12 32.32 -6.51 -14.34
CA MET A 12 32.35 -5.04 -14.46
C MET A 12 32.54 -4.34 -13.11
N TYR A 13 32.35 -5.04 -11.99
CA TYR A 13 32.45 -4.50 -10.63
C TYR A 13 33.63 -5.14 -9.88
N PRO A 14 34.88 -4.69 -10.11
CA PRO A 14 36.09 -5.38 -9.67
C PRO A 14 36.28 -5.37 -8.14
N ASN A 15 35.70 -4.41 -7.42
CA ASN A 15 35.86 -4.31 -5.97
C ASN A 15 34.85 -5.22 -5.23
N ARG A 16 35.30 -6.44 -4.91
CA ARG A 16 34.48 -7.45 -4.21
C ARG A 16 34.02 -7.01 -2.83
N VAL A 17 34.77 -6.15 -2.13
CA VAL A 17 34.41 -5.64 -0.81
C VAL A 17 33.21 -4.70 -0.90
N VAL A 18 33.27 -3.73 -1.82
CA VAL A 18 32.17 -2.78 -2.05
C VAL A 18 30.90 -3.51 -2.48
N ASN A 19 31.01 -4.49 -3.39
CA ASN A 19 29.85 -5.27 -3.83
C ASN A 19 29.22 -6.06 -2.68
N THR A 20 30.04 -6.69 -1.83
CA THR A 20 29.55 -7.47 -0.68
C THR A 20 28.85 -6.58 0.34
N VAL A 21 29.40 -5.39 0.61
CA VAL A 21 28.78 -4.39 1.49
C VAL A 21 27.42 -3.96 0.93
N LEU A 22 27.35 -3.61 -0.35
CA LEU A 22 26.09 -3.22 -1.00
C LEU A 22 25.03 -4.32 -0.95
N ILE A 23 25.40 -5.57 -1.25
CA ILE A 23 24.49 -6.72 -1.19
C ILE A 23 23.99 -6.92 0.24
N SER A 24 24.88 -6.90 1.23
CA SER A 24 24.51 -7.09 2.64
C SER A 24 23.53 -6.02 3.11
N LEU A 25 23.79 -4.76 2.74
CA LEU A 25 22.94 -3.63 3.07
C LEU A 25 21.56 -3.76 2.42
N MET A 26 21.48 -4.17 1.15
CA MET A 26 20.22 -4.41 0.46
C MET A 26 19.41 -5.55 1.11
N VAL A 27 20.07 -6.64 1.52
CA VAL A 27 19.41 -7.74 2.23
C VAL A 27 18.87 -7.28 3.59
N VAL A 28 19.63 -6.47 4.33
CA VAL A 28 19.18 -5.89 5.60
C VAL A 28 17.96 -4.98 5.39
N PHE A 29 18.00 -4.06 4.42
CA PHE A 29 16.86 -3.21 4.10
C PHE A 29 15.64 -4.02 3.65
N LEU A 30 15.85 -5.08 2.85
CA LEU A 30 14.77 -5.95 2.42
C LEU A 30 14.08 -6.63 3.62
N ILE A 31 14.86 -7.22 4.53
CA ILE A 31 14.32 -7.84 5.75
C ILE A 31 13.60 -6.80 6.60
N LEU A 32 14.19 -5.63 6.79
CA LEU A 32 13.58 -4.53 7.54
C LEU A 32 12.23 -4.13 6.95
N PHE A 33 12.15 -3.85 5.65
CA PHE A 33 10.89 -3.47 5.00
C PHE A 33 9.85 -4.59 5.05
N ILE A 34 10.25 -5.86 4.88
CA ILE A 34 9.34 -7.00 5.04
C ILE A 34 8.73 -7.00 6.45
N VAL A 35 9.57 -6.85 7.48
CA VAL A 35 9.11 -6.81 8.87
C VAL A 35 8.18 -5.62 9.13
N LEU A 36 8.55 -4.42 8.66
CA LEU A 36 7.73 -3.21 8.83
C LEU A 36 6.36 -3.32 8.15
N ILE A 37 6.31 -3.81 6.92
CA ILE A 37 5.05 -3.99 6.17
C ILE A 37 4.17 -5.05 6.84
N ARG A 38 4.77 -6.16 7.30
CA ARG A 38 4.01 -7.26 7.92
C ARG A 38 3.44 -6.89 9.29
N ASN A 39 4.20 -6.15 10.09
CA ASN A 39 3.79 -5.86 11.46
C ASN A 39 2.99 -4.57 11.59
N GLN A 40 3.00 -3.69 10.58
CA GLN A 40 2.25 -2.43 10.56
C GLN A 40 2.44 -1.57 11.82
N THR A 41 3.60 -1.65 12.48
CA THR A 41 3.83 -1.12 13.84
C THR A 41 3.70 0.39 13.97
N ALA A 42 3.78 1.12 12.86
CA ALA A 42 3.65 2.58 12.80
C ALA A 42 2.26 3.06 12.29
N ILE A 43 1.31 2.15 12.07
CA ILE A 43 -0.02 2.49 11.56
C ILE A 43 -0.99 2.67 12.74
N SER A 44 -1.35 3.91 13.04
CA SER A 44 -2.42 4.23 13.99
C SER A 44 -3.79 4.22 13.32
N ASP A 45 -4.87 4.22 14.12
CA ASP A 45 -6.25 4.38 13.63
C ASP A 45 -6.40 5.54 12.64
N LYS A 46 -5.75 6.68 12.92
CA LYS A 46 -5.80 7.86 12.05
C LYS A 46 -5.17 7.60 10.68
N GLU A 47 -4.00 6.98 10.67
CA GLU A 47 -3.28 6.69 9.42
C GLU A 47 -3.95 5.56 8.65
N PHE A 48 -4.57 4.60 9.34
CA PHE A 48 -5.43 3.60 8.73
C PHE A 48 -6.61 4.26 7.99
N LEU A 49 -7.38 5.12 8.67
CA LEU A 49 -8.55 5.79 8.07
C LEU A 49 -8.15 6.68 6.88
N LYS A 50 -7.07 7.46 7.03
CA LYS A 50 -6.55 8.32 5.94
C LYS A 50 -6.11 7.54 4.71
N SER A 51 -5.57 6.33 4.91
CA SER A 51 -5.16 5.45 3.81
C SER A 51 -6.35 4.73 3.17
N MET A 52 -7.31 4.28 3.99
CA MET A 52 -8.44 3.49 3.52
C MET A 52 -9.49 4.32 2.77
N ILE A 53 -9.71 5.58 3.13
CA ILE A 53 -10.64 6.46 2.39
C ILE A 53 -10.28 6.54 0.88
N PRO A 54 -9.04 6.92 0.48
CA PRO A 54 -8.67 6.96 -0.93
C PRO A 54 -8.55 5.57 -1.56
N HIS A 55 -8.14 4.53 -0.81
CA HIS A 55 -8.16 3.15 -1.30
C HIS A 55 -9.57 2.74 -1.75
N HIS A 56 -10.58 3.05 -0.92
CA HIS A 56 -11.97 2.73 -1.25
C HIS A 56 -12.50 3.57 -2.41
N ALA A 57 -12.16 4.87 -2.42
CA ALA A 57 -12.52 5.75 -3.54
C ALA A 57 -11.91 5.26 -4.87
N GLY A 58 -10.70 4.69 -4.83
CA GLY A 58 -10.08 4.05 -5.99
C GLY A 58 -10.88 2.86 -6.52
N ALA A 59 -11.37 1.98 -5.65
CA ALA A 59 -12.20 0.85 -6.05
C ALA A 59 -13.54 1.30 -6.66
N ILE A 60 -14.17 2.34 -6.10
CA ILE A 60 -15.38 2.96 -6.66
C ILE A 60 -15.08 3.50 -8.07
N LEU A 61 -14.00 4.26 -8.24
CA LEU A 61 -13.59 4.82 -9.52
C LEU A 61 -13.34 3.71 -10.57
N MET A 62 -12.71 2.61 -10.17
CA MET A 62 -12.49 1.46 -11.05
C MET A 62 -13.82 0.83 -11.47
N CYS A 63 -14.76 0.62 -10.54
CA CYS A 63 -16.09 0.07 -10.83
C CYS A 63 -16.90 0.98 -11.78
N GLN A 64 -16.77 2.29 -11.66
CA GLN A 64 -17.48 3.26 -12.49
C GLN A 64 -16.93 3.37 -13.92
N ASN A 65 -15.61 3.19 -14.10
CA ASN A 65 -14.95 3.44 -15.40
C ASN A 65 -14.55 2.17 -16.16
N ALA A 66 -14.47 1.02 -15.50
CA ALA A 66 -14.08 -0.21 -16.17
C ALA A 66 -15.14 -0.60 -17.22
N PRO A 67 -14.74 -0.92 -18.47
CA PRO A 67 -15.66 -1.33 -19.53
C PRO A 67 -16.10 -2.79 -19.36
N LEU A 68 -16.78 -3.07 -18.25
CA LEU A 68 -17.20 -4.43 -17.89
C LEU A 68 -18.32 -4.92 -18.80
N GLN A 69 -18.26 -6.20 -19.15
CA GLN A 69 -19.26 -6.84 -20.01
C GLN A 69 -20.11 -7.85 -19.26
N ASP A 70 -19.48 -8.64 -18.39
CA ASP A 70 -20.13 -9.67 -17.59
C ASP A 70 -21.15 -9.08 -16.59
N LEU A 71 -22.34 -9.69 -16.54
CA LEU A 71 -23.46 -9.20 -15.72
C LEU A 71 -23.26 -9.46 -14.22
N GLU A 72 -22.60 -10.55 -13.84
CA GLU A 72 -22.31 -10.85 -12.44
C GLU A 72 -21.26 -9.88 -11.91
N ILE A 73 -20.23 -9.59 -12.72
CA ILE A 73 -19.21 -8.61 -12.35
C ILE A 73 -19.80 -7.19 -12.22
N LYS A 74 -20.75 -6.80 -13.09
CA LYS A 74 -21.45 -5.51 -12.94
C LYS A 74 -22.24 -5.42 -11.63
N LYS A 75 -22.97 -6.48 -11.25
CA LYS A 75 -23.69 -6.54 -9.98
C LYS A 75 -22.75 -6.48 -8.77
N LEU A 76 -21.58 -7.12 -8.88
CA LEU A 76 -20.52 -7.00 -7.89
C LEU A 76 -20.05 -5.55 -7.78
N CYS A 77 -19.82 -4.86 -8.90
CA CYS A 77 -19.45 -3.44 -8.91
C CYS A 77 -20.50 -2.53 -8.26
N ASP A 78 -21.79 -2.73 -8.53
CA ASP A 78 -22.86 -1.97 -7.86
C ASP A 78 -22.81 -2.16 -6.33
N SER A 79 -22.56 -3.40 -5.89
CA SER A 79 -22.43 -3.74 -4.48
C SER A 79 -21.19 -3.09 -3.85
N ILE A 80 -20.05 -3.12 -4.56
CA ILE A 80 -18.80 -2.46 -4.14
C ILE A 80 -19.01 -0.96 -4.00
N ILE A 81 -19.66 -0.31 -4.98
CA ILE A 81 -19.90 1.13 -4.93
C ILE A 81 -20.74 1.49 -3.70
N SER A 82 -21.85 0.79 -3.48
CA SER A 82 -22.73 1.06 -2.35
C SER A 82 -22.04 0.82 -0.99
N SER A 83 -21.33 -0.30 -0.83
CA SER A 83 -20.69 -0.64 0.43
C SER A 83 -19.53 0.31 0.74
N GLN A 84 -18.65 0.53 -0.24
CA GLN A 84 -17.45 1.32 -0.03
C GLN A 84 -17.75 2.81 0.15
N GLN A 85 -18.81 3.33 -0.47
CA GLN A 85 -19.27 4.69 -0.20
C GLN A 85 -19.73 4.84 1.26
N SER A 86 -20.51 3.88 1.76
CA SER A 86 -20.97 3.89 3.15
C SER A 86 -19.79 3.80 4.14
N GLU A 87 -18.78 2.98 3.83
CA GLU A 87 -17.55 2.86 4.61
C GLU A 87 -16.73 4.16 4.60
N ILE A 88 -16.61 4.83 3.44
CA ILE A 88 -15.94 6.15 3.34
C ILE A 88 -16.61 7.17 4.24
N ASP A 89 -17.95 7.25 4.23
CA ASP A 89 -18.69 8.23 5.02
C ASP A 89 -18.51 7.97 6.52
N TRP A 90 -18.56 6.70 6.93
CA TRP A 90 -18.24 6.31 8.31
C TRP A 90 -16.80 6.67 8.70
N MET A 91 -15.82 6.36 7.86
CA MET A 91 -14.40 6.62 8.13
C MET A 91 -14.12 8.12 8.24
N LYS A 92 -14.71 8.96 7.38
CA LYS A 92 -14.57 10.43 7.43
C LYS A 92 -15.14 11.00 8.73
N ASN A 93 -16.31 10.51 9.16
CA ASN A 93 -16.92 10.92 10.42
C ASN A 93 -16.04 10.52 11.62
N LYS A 94 -15.53 9.28 11.62
CA LYS A 94 -14.65 8.81 12.69
C LYS A 94 -13.33 9.57 12.74
N LEU A 95 -12.72 9.84 11.59
CA LEU A 95 -11.49 10.61 11.48
C LEU A 95 -11.67 12.02 12.05
N THR A 96 -12.77 12.69 11.70
CA THR A 96 -13.11 14.02 12.22
C THR A 96 -13.25 13.99 13.75
N ALA A 97 -13.94 12.98 14.31
CA ALA A 97 -14.08 12.84 15.76
C ALA A 97 -12.72 12.64 16.47
N LEU A 98 -11.82 11.82 15.90
CA LEU A 98 -10.48 11.60 16.44
C LEU A 98 -9.61 12.88 16.40
N GLU A 99 -9.79 13.72 15.38
CA GLU A 99 -9.08 14.99 15.26
C GLU A 99 -9.59 16.05 16.24
N ASN A 100 -10.89 16.06 16.52
CA ASN A 100 -11.50 17.00 17.47
C ASN A 100 -11.17 16.63 18.93
N ASN A 101 -11.16 15.34 19.28
CA ASN A 101 -10.79 14.88 20.63
C ASN A 101 -9.33 15.14 20.99
N LYS A 102 -8.47 15.45 20.02
CA LYS A 102 -7.06 15.78 20.25
C LYS A 102 -6.83 17.28 20.51
N LYS A 103 -7.86 18.11 20.34
CA LYS A 103 -7.82 19.57 20.51
C LYS A 103 -8.40 20.06 21.85
N GLY A 104 -9.03 19.19 22.63
CA GLY A 104 -9.47 19.44 24.01
C GLY A 104 -8.55 18.78 25.01
#